data_AF-A0A358Y556-F1
#
_entry.id   AF-A0A358Y556-F1
#
_cell.length_a   1.000
_cell.length_b   1.000
_cell.length_c   1.000
_cell.angle_alpha   90.00
_cell.angle_beta   90.00
_cell.angle_gamma   90.00
#
_symmetry.space_group_name_H-M   'P 1'
#
loop_
_entity.id
_entity.type
_entity.pdbx_description
1 polymer ?
#
loop_
_entity_poly.entity_id
_entity_poly.type
_entity_poly.pdbx_seq_one_letter_code
_entity_poly.pdbx_strand_id
1 'polypeptide(L)'
;IQAFCNTELDQDKLISYCRAIQNISVIKRIAFLGEFVEKKKFGRFLKYAEKEVNARYVFLDPFGSDKGAFNSKWKLRMNISEEEIKSICNKSY
;
A
#
# COMPACT_ATOMS: atom_id res chain seq x y z
N ILE A 1 -6.85 1.27 -5.86
CA ILE A 1 -7.05 1.47 -4.40
C ILE A 1 -8.41 0.96 -3.96
N GLN A 2 -9.53 1.44 -4.53
CA GLN A 2 -10.90 0.99 -4.20
C GLN A 2 -11.07 -0.54 -4.12
N ALA A 3 -10.72 -1.27 -5.19
CA ALA A 3 -10.81 -2.75 -5.19
C ALA A 3 -10.02 -3.40 -4.04
N PHE A 4 -8.85 -2.87 -3.71
CA PHE A 4 -8.07 -3.36 -2.56
C PHE A 4 -8.80 -3.11 -1.24
N CYS A 5 -9.47 -1.97 -1.05
CA CYS A 5 -10.19 -1.69 0.20
C CYS A 5 -11.38 -2.65 0.40
N ASN A 6 -12.10 -2.98 -0.67
CA ASN A 6 -13.37 -3.72 -0.59
C ASN A 6 -13.25 -5.24 -0.76
N THR A 7 -12.10 -5.77 -1.17
CA THR A 7 -11.91 -7.21 -1.43
C THR A 7 -11.18 -7.92 -0.29
N GLU A 8 -11.63 -9.10 0.14
CA GLU A 8 -10.82 -9.98 0.99
C GLU A 8 -9.66 -10.57 0.17
N LEU A 9 -8.44 -10.43 0.67
CA LEU A 9 -7.23 -10.87 -0.04
C LEU A 9 -6.57 -12.03 0.68
N ASP A 10 -6.18 -13.03 -0.11
CA ASP A 10 -5.27 -14.08 0.32
C ASP A 10 -3.84 -13.51 0.36
N GLN A 11 -3.34 -13.28 1.57
CA GLN A 11 -2.02 -12.72 1.79
C GLN A 11 -0.88 -13.63 1.27
N ASP A 12 -1.04 -14.96 1.19
CA ASP A 12 0.00 -15.84 0.65
C ASP A 12 0.11 -15.70 -0.86
N LYS A 13 -1.04 -15.67 -1.55
CA LYS A 13 -1.07 -15.37 -3.00
C LYS A 13 -0.48 -14.00 -3.28
N LEU A 14 -0.80 -13.01 -2.44
CA LEU A 14 -0.27 -11.66 -2.62
C LEU A 14 1.26 -11.59 -2.43
N ILE A 15 1.81 -12.30 -1.43
CA ILE A 15 3.26 -12.44 -1.26
C ILE A 15 3.88 -13.12 -2.49
N SER A 16 3.27 -14.21 -2.98
CA SER A 16 3.72 -14.91 -4.19
C SER A 16 3.78 -13.98 -5.39
N TYR A 17 2.73 -13.18 -5.62
CA TYR A 17 2.70 -12.22 -6.73
C TYR A 17 3.75 -11.12 -6.57
N CYS A 18 3.94 -10.59 -5.35
CA CYS A 18 4.98 -9.59 -5.09
C CYS A 18 6.39 -10.14 -5.38
N ARG A 19 6.66 -11.40 -5.01
CA ARG A 19 7.92 -12.09 -5.30
C ARG A 19 8.13 -12.33 -6.79
N ALA A 20 7.07 -12.65 -7.53
CA ALA A 20 7.14 -12.86 -8.98
C ALA A 20 7.40 -11.56 -9.75
N ILE A 21 6.75 -10.46 -9.35
CA ILE A 21 6.85 -9.16 -10.02
C ILE A 21 8.14 -8.41 -9.65
N GLN A 22 8.71 -8.70 -8.48
CA GLN A 22 9.95 -8.08 -7.95
C GLN A 22 9.93 -6.55 -7.93
N ASN A 23 8.75 -5.96 -7.71
CA ASN A 23 8.59 -4.51 -7.65
C ASN A 23 8.34 -4.03 -6.22
N ILE A 24 9.39 -3.52 -5.59
CA ILE A 24 9.33 -3.02 -4.21
C ILE A 24 8.36 -1.84 -4.04
N SER A 25 8.15 -1.02 -5.07
CA SER A 25 7.21 0.11 -5.01
C SER A 25 5.78 -0.39 -4.78
N VAL A 26 5.43 -1.53 -5.37
CA VAL A 26 4.12 -2.17 -5.18
C VAL A 26 3.99 -2.69 -3.75
N ILE A 27 5.01 -3.37 -3.22
CA ILE A 27 5.02 -3.87 -1.84
C ILE A 27 4.77 -2.74 -0.83
N LYS A 28 5.50 -1.62 -0.97
CA LYS A 28 5.38 -0.45 -0.10
C LYS A 28 3.98 0.14 -0.10
N ARG A 29 3.38 0.33 -1.29
CA ARG A 29 2.04 0.88 -1.45
C ARG A 29 0.97 -0.03 -0.85
N ILE A 30 1.06 -1.34 -1.12
CA ILE A 30 0.12 -2.32 -0.57
C ILE A 30 0.23 -2.40 0.94
N ALA A 31 1.45 -2.39 1.49
CA ALA A 31 1.66 -2.45 2.94
C ALA A 31 1.07 -1.23 3.64
N PHE A 32 1.33 -0.03 3.13
CA PHE A 32 0.71 1.18 3.63
C PHE A 32 -0.81 1.13 3.56
N LEU A 33 -1.39 0.77 2.41
CA LEU A 33 -2.85 0.70 2.27
C LEU A 33 -3.46 -0.34 3.20
N GLY A 34 -2.84 -1.53 3.31
CA GLY A 34 -3.30 -2.59 4.18
C GLY A 34 -3.28 -2.21 5.65
N GLU A 35 -2.27 -1.47 6.08
CA GLU A 35 -2.18 -0.92 7.43
C GLU A 35 -3.19 0.22 7.64
N PHE A 36 -3.26 1.17 6.71
CA PHE A 36 -4.10 2.36 6.79
C PHE A 36 -5.61 2.04 6.85
N VAL A 37 -6.06 1.02 6.13
CA VAL A 37 -7.46 0.57 6.15
C VAL A 37 -7.72 -0.54 7.17
N GLU A 38 -6.74 -0.85 8.02
CA GLU A 38 -6.80 -1.91 9.03
C GLU A 38 -7.26 -3.26 8.44
N LYS A 39 -6.66 -3.65 7.32
CA LYS A 39 -7.07 -4.83 6.56
C LYS A 39 -6.97 -6.08 7.44
N LYS A 40 -8.11 -6.74 7.66
CA LYS A 40 -8.19 -7.98 8.44
C LYS A 40 -7.31 -9.06 7.83
N LYS A 41 -6.69 -9.88 8.69
CA LYS A 41 -5.84 -11.03 8.30
C LYS A 41 -4.64 -10.67 7.41
N PHE A 42 -4.16 -9.42 7.45
CA PHE A 42 -3.05 -8.95 6.60
C PHE A 42 -1.66 -8.97 7.29
N GLY A 43 -1.58 -9.45 8.53
CA GLY A 43 -0.38 -9.36 9.36
C GLY A 43 0.85 -10.08 8.81
N ARG A 44 0.73 -11.21 8.10
CA ARG A 44 1.91 -11.86 7.49
C ARG A 44 2.42 -11.07 6.30
N PHE A 45 1.51 -10.47 5.51
CA PHE A 45 1.93 -9.58 4.43
C PHE A 45 2.71 -8.38 4.97
N LEU A 46 2.24 -7.74 6.05
CA LEU A 46 2.94 -6.61 6.66
C LEU A 46 4.35 -7.01 7.14
N LYS A 47 4.47 -8.16 7.84
CA LYS A 47 5.77 -8.71 8.25
C LYS A 47 6.69 -9.04 7.08
N TYR A 48 6.14 -9.50 5.96
CA TYR A 48 6.90 -9.71 4.73
C TYR A 48 7.38 -8.36 4.17
N ALA A 49 6.48 -7.39 4.04
CA ALA A 49 6.79 -6.08 3.50
C ALA A 49 7.86 -5.34 4.33
N GLU A 50 7.81 -5.41 5.66
CA GLU A 50 8.82 -4.83 6.56
C GLU A 50 10.25 -5.32 6.25
N LYS A 51 10.39 -6.58 5.83
CA LYS A 51 11.70 -7.16 5.45
C LYS A 51 12.18 -6.69 4.07
N GLU A 52 11.26 -6.37 3.18
CA GLU A 52 11.55 -5.97 1.80
C GLU A 52 11.80 -4.45 1.68
N VAL A 53 11.24 -3.64 2.58
CA VAL A 53 11.33 -2.17 2.52
C VAL A 53 12.77 -1.70 2.58
N ASN A 54 13.22 -1.05 1.51
CA ASN A 54 14.50 -0.35 1.44
C ASN A 54 14.34 1.15 1.71
N ALA A 55 15.47 1.86 1.87
CA ALA A 55 15.50 3.28 2.22
C ALA A 55 14.92 4.25 1.16
N ARG A 56 14.75 3.81 -0.09
CA ARG A 56 14.32 4.68 -1.19
C ARG A 56 12.84 5.07 -1.06
N TYR A 57 12.55 6.36 -1.15
CA TYR A 57 11.16 6.82 -1.18
C TYR A 57 10.50 6.60 -2.54
N VAL A 58 9.22 6.28 -2.53
CA VAL A 58 8.39 6.15 -3.75
C VAL A 58 7.05 6.87 -3.57
N PHE A 59 6.43 7.35 -4.65
CA PHE A 59 5.11 7.98 -4.58
C PHE A 59 4.02 6.96 -4.25
N LEU A 60 3.07 7.35 -3.39
CA LEU A 60 1.91 6.52 -3.07
C LEU A 60 1.03 6.35 -4.32
N ASP A 61 0.63 7.46 -4.94
CA ASP A 61 -0.03 7.47 -6.24
C ASP A 61 1.00 7.69 -7.37
N PRO A 62 1.22 6.72 -8.28
CA PRO A 62 2.11 6.90 -9.42
C PRO A 62 1.74 8.06 -10.35
N PHE A 63 0.46 8.46 -10.38
CA PHE A 63 -0.07 9.48 -11.29
C PHE A 63 -0.39 10.82 -10.60
N GLY A 64 -0.17 10.88 -9.28
CA GLY A 64 -0.42 12.08 -8.48
C GLY A 64 0.70 13.11 -8.58
N SER A 65 0.57 14.18 -7.78
CA SER A 65 1.60 15.24 -7.71
C SER A 65 2.93 14.72 -7.15
N ASP A 66 4.00 15.50 -7.30
CA ASP A 66 5.30 15.20 -6.67
C ASP A 66 5.42 15.76 -5.23
N LYS A 67 4.37 16.44 -4.76
CA LYS A 67 4.29 17.07 -3.42
C LYS A 67 3.52 16.18 -2.46
N GLY A 68 3.76 16.33 -1.16
CA GLY A 68 3.12 15.48 -0.15
C GLY A 68 3.82 15.44 1.20
N ALA A 69 3.27 14.69 2.15
CA ALA A 69 3.99 14.34 3.38
C ALA A 69 4.91 13.13 3.14
N PHE A 70 5.81 12.84 4.08
CA PHE A 70 6.62 11.61 4.04
C PHE A 70 6.12 10.60 5.05
N ASN A 71 5.79 9.39 4.60
CA ASN A 71 5.63 8.23 5.45
C ASN A 71 6.98 7.51 5.57
N SER A 72 7.64 7.68 6.71
CA SER A 72 8.99 7.16 6.95
C SER A 72 9.02 5.64 7.18
N LYS A 73 7.90 5.04 7.61
CA LYS A 73 7.76 3.60 7.86
C LYS A 73 7.84 2.81 6.56
N TRP A 74 7.02 3.16 5.58
CA TRP A 74 6.93 2.48 4.29
C TRP A 74 7.76 3.17 3.19
N LYS A 75 8.45 4.26 3.52
CA LYS A 75 9.21 5.11 2.59
C LYS A 75 8.34 5.57 1.43
N LEU A 76 7.22 6.20 1.76
CA LEU A 76 6.28 6.74 0.78
C LEU A 76 6.25 8.26 0.83
N ARG A 77 6.11 8.87 -0.35
CA ARG A 77 5.66 10.25 -0.50
C ARG A 77 4.14 10.22 -0.63
N MET A 78 3.48 10.78 0.37
CA MET A 78 2.02 10.87 0.49
C MET A 78 1.50 11.99 -0.40
N ASN A 79 1.41 11.71 -1.70
CA ASN A 79 1.03 12.68 -2.73
C ASN A 79 -0.46 12.73 -3.07
N ILE A 80 -1.25 12.01 -2.27
CA ILE A 80 -2.72 12.09 -2.17
C ILE A 80 -3.06 12.18 -0.68
N SER A 81 -4.15 12.86 -0.33
CA SER A 81 -4.52 13.04 1.08
C SER A 81 -5.14 11.78 1.68
N GLU A 82 -5.08 11.64 3.00
CA GLU A 82 -5.71 10.52 3.69
C GLU A 82 -7.24 10.52 3.53
N GLU A 83 -7.85 11.70 3.49
CA GLU A 83 -9.27 11.89 3.24
C GLU A 83 -9.67 11.40 1.85
N GLU A 84 -8.83 11.67 0.85
CA GLU A 84 -9.03 11.20 -0.51
C GLU A 84 -8.92 9.67 -0.59
N ILE A 85 -7.93 9.07 0.08
CA ILE A 85 -7.79 7.61 0.16
C ILE A 85 -9.03 6.99 0.81
N LYS A 86 -9.51 7.55 1.93
CA LYS A 86 -10.73 7.11 2.62
C LYS A 86 -11.95 7.23 1.72
N SER A 87 -12.08 8.35 1.01
CA SER A 87 -13.16 8.58 0.04
C SER A 87 -13.15 7.53 -1.08
N ILE A 88 -11.98 7.21 -1.63
CA ILE A 88 -11.82 6.17 -2.67
C ILE A 88 -12.19 4.79 -2.13
N CYS A 89 -11.84 4.46 -0.89
CA CYS A 89 -12.24 3.19 -0.26
C CYS A 89 -13.75 3.11 -0.03
N ASN A 90 -14.39 4.22 0.36
CA ASN A 90 -15.81 4.26 0.74
C ASN A 90 -16.77 4.38 -0.45
N LYS A 91 -16.30 4.71 -1.66
CA LYS A 91 -17.14 4.71 -2.87
C LYS A 91 -17.62 3.28 -3.15
N SER A 92 -18.83 2.98 -2.71
CA SER A 92 -19.64 1.84 -3.17
C SER A 92 -20.60 2.38 -4.23
N TYR A 93 -20.47 1.92 -5.48
CA TYR A 93 -21.50 2.10 -6.51
C TYR A 93 -22.40 0.86 -6.50
#